data_AF-A0A9Q4CV57-F1
#
_entry.id   AF-A0A9Q4CV57-F1
#
_cell.length_a   1.000
_cell.length_b   1.000
_cell.length_c   1.000
_cell.angle_alpha   90.00
_cell.angle_beta   90.00
_cell.angle_gamma   90.00
#
_symmetry.space_group_name_H-M   'P 1'
#
loop_
_entity.id
_entity.type
_entity.pdbx_description
1 polymer ?
#
loop_
_entity_poly.entity_id
_entity_poly.type
_entity_poly.pdbx_seq_one_letter_code
_entity_poly.pdbx_strand_id
1 'polypeptide(L)'
;MTADRKNDGGGRRRVIVVTDGDSLARRALQMAARRTGCRLISRSAGNPTPLGGVELVELIQSARYDPVIVMFDDNGDASQSHAEQALSVLLTHPQMDVIGVVAVASHTEGAVGTPVDFSITAGGQLVQTAVDKEGEPVAGYILCGDTVDILERYSIPVIVGVGDIGKMNGRDAPERGSPISTAAIQAILKRGKVGLQESR
;
A
#
# COMPACT_ATOMS: atom_id res chain seq x y z
N MET A 1 14.04 22.62 -13.64
CA MET A 1 13.64 21.79 -14.81
C MET A 1 14.10 20.37 -14.54
N THR A 2 13.27 19.55 -13.92
CA THR A 2 13.57 18.13 -13.68
C THR A 2 13.06 17.33 -14.87
N ALA A 3 13.98 16.65 -15.55
CA ALA A 3 13.68 15.82 -16.71
C ALA A 3 12.65 14.74 -16.33
N ASP A 4 11.46 14.81 -16.93
CA ASP A 4 10.57 13.66 -17.04
C ASP A 4 11.33 12.57 -17.81
N ARG A 5 11.72 11.49 -17.12
CA ARG A 5 12.06 10.26 -17.83
C ARG A 5 10.76 9.71 -18.39
N LYS A 6 10.56 9.84 -19.71
CA LYS A 6 9.59 9.03 -20.43
C LYS A 6 10.01 7.57 -20.27
N ASN A 7 9.05 6.75 -19.83
CA ASN A 7 9.23 5.31 -19.68
C ASN A 7 9.38 4.65 -21.05
N ASP A 8 10.61 4.26 -21.35
CA ASP A 8 11.09 3.54 -22.51
C ASP A 8 10.79 2.03 -22.36
N GLY A 9 9.49 1.69 -22.35
CA GLY A 9 8.91 0.41 -22.81
C GLY A 9 9.40 -0.96 -22.31
N GLY A 10 10.49 -1.06 -21.52
CA GLY A 10 11.16 -2.33 -21.20
C GLY A 10 11.43 -2.59 -19.71
N GLY A 11 11.20 -1.61 -18.82
CA GLY A 11 11.39 -1.77 -17.38
C GLY A 11 10.15 -2.30 -16.65
N ARG A 12 10.36 -3.14 -15.62
CA ARG A 12 9.29 -3.46 -14.66
C ARG A 12 8.84 -2.19 -13.96
N ARG A 13 7.53 -2.00 -13.79
CA ARG A 13 6.97 -0.84 -13.09
C ARG A 13 7.10 -1.06 -11.59
N ARG A 14 7.68 -0.10 -10.87
CA ARG A 14 7.73 -0.16 -9.40
C ARG A 14 6.37 0.16 -8.82
N VAL A 15 5.84 -0.73 -7.99
CA VAL A 15 4.49 -0.64 -7.41
C VAL A 15 4.55 -0.71 -5.89
N ILE A 16 3.77 0.15 -5.24
CA ILE A 16 3.46 0.10 -3.82
C ILE A 16 1.97 -0.27 -3.71
N VAL A 17 1.70 -1.36 -3.00
CA VAL A 17 0.34 -1.83 -2.72
C VAL A 17 -0.14 -1.22 -1.41
N VAL A 18 -1.42 -0.88 -1.32
CA VAL A 18 -2.08 -0.42 -0.09
C VAL A 18 -3.36 -1.21 0.10
N THR A 19 -3.57 -1.80 1.27
CA THR A 19 -4.76 -2.63 1.57
C THR A 19 -5.90 -1.82 2.18
N ASP A 20 -6.27 -0.71 1.53
CA ASP A 20 -7.44 0.13 1.88
C ASP A 20 -7.83 0.93 0.62
N GLY A 21 -9.13 1.05 0.36
CA GLY A 21 -9.68 1.61 -0.86
C GLY A 21 -10.75 2.66 -0.64
N ASP A 22 -11.08 3.00 0.61
CA ASP A 22 -12.19 3.90 0.89
C ASP A 22 -11.95 5.35 0.41
N SER A 23 -13.02 6.16 0.44
CA SER A 23 -12.96 7.53 -0.08
C SER A 23 -11.97 8.44 0.65
N LEU A 24 -11.76 8.21 1.93
CA LEU A 24 -10.84 8.97 2.78
C LEU A 24 -9.42 8.46 2.60
N ALA A 25 -9.23 7.13 2.50
CA ALA A 25 -7.97 6.49 2.14
C ALA A 25 -7.43 7.02 0.81
N ARG A 26 -8.27 7.05 -0.22
CA ARG A 26 -7.94 7.64 -1.53
C ARG A 26 -7.45 9.09 -1.42
N ARG A 27 -8.11 9.92 -0.60
CA ARG A 27 -7.71 11.33 -0.40
C ARG A 27 -6.36 11.42 0.32
N ALA A 28 -6.15 10.60 1.34
CA ALA A 28 -4.91 10.58 2.10
C ALA A 28 -3.73 10.11 1.25
N LEU A 29 -3.91 9.02 0.52
CA LEU A 29 -2.91 8.48 -0.42
C LEU A 29 -2.63 9.44 -1.57
N GLN A 30 -3.60 10.24 -2.02
CA GLN A 30 -3.36 11.27 -3.03
C GLN A 30 -2.43 12.37 -2.49
N MET A 31 -2.56 12.72 -1.21
CA MET A 31 -1.66 13.66 -0.55
C MET A 31 -0.27 13.07 -0.32
N ALA A 32 -0.20 11.81 0.14
CA ALA A 32 1.05 11.11 0.33
C ALA A 32 1.82 10.94 -0.98
N ALA A 33 1.15 10.51 -2.06
CA ALA A 33 1.75 10.36 -3.39
C ALA A 33 2.40 11.66 -3.89
N ARG A 34 1.71 12.80 -3.72
CA ARG A 34 2.27 14.12 -4.08
C ARG A 34 3.53 14.45 -3.27
N ARG A 35 3.53 14.14 -1.97
CA ARG A 35 4.66 14.43 -1.07
C ARG A 35 5.87 13.52 -1.31
N THR A 36 5.64 12.31 -1.80
CA THR A 36 6.69 11.31 -2.01
C THR A 36 7.16 11.22 -3.46
N GLY A 37 6.50 11.94 -4.37
CA GLY A 37 6.79 11.89 -5.81
C GLY A 37 6.28 10.61 -6.48
N CYS A 38 5.37 9.88 -5.84
CA CYS A 38 4.73 8.69 -6.40
C CYS A 38 3.49 9.06 -7.24
N ARG A 39 3.08 8.12 -8.10
CA ARG A 39 1.83 8.23 -8.87
C ARG A 39 0.74 7.38 -8.22
N LEU A 40 -0.39 7.96 -7.84
CA LEU A 40 -1.56 7.19 -7.38
C LEU A 40 -2.46 6.78 -8.55
N ILE A 41 -2.81 5.50 -8.68
CA ILE A 41 -3.94 5.05 -9.53
C ILE A 41 -5.23 5.28 -8.75
N SER A 42 -5.73 6.51 -8.73
CA SER A 42 -6.93 6.86 -7.94
C SER A 42 -8.20 6.13 -8.37
N ARG A 43 -8.21 5.52 -9.56
CA ARG A 43 -9.28 4.65 -10.07
C ARG A 43 -9.32 3.27 -9.41
N SER A 44 -8.25 2.86 -8.73
CA SER A 44 -8.23 1.62 -7.93
C SER A 44 -9.01 1.76 -6.61
N ALA A 45 -9.39 2.98 -6.22
CA ALA A 45 -10.17 3.20 -5.01
C ALA A 45 -11.60 2.65 -5.16
N GLY A 46 -12.06 2.02 -4.11
CA GLY A 46 -13.38 1.46 -3.91
C GLY A 46 -13.29 0.43 -2.80
N ASN A 47 -14.40 0.24 -2.11
CA ASN A 47 -14.54 -0.72 -1.03
C ASN A 47 -15.89 -1.43 -1.26
N PRO A 48 -15.92 -2.54 -2.04
CA PRO A 48 -14.78 -3.32 -2.55
C PRO A 48 -14.08 -2.68 -3.77
N THR A 49 -12.88 -3.19 -4.08
CA THR A 49 -12.07 -2.77 -5.24
C THR A 49 -12.84 -2.96 -6.54
N PRO A 50 -13.00 -1.92 -7.38
CA PRO A 50 -13.93 -1.97 -8.52
C PRO A 50 -13.30 -2.49 -9.82
N LEU A 51 -11.98 -2.67 -9.86
CA LEU A 51 -11.22 -3.02 -11.07
C LEU A 51 -10.53 -4.37 -10.90
N GLY A 52 -10.54 -5.17 -11.97
CA GLY A 52 -9.82 -6.43 -12.01
C GLY A 52 -8.30 -6.24 -12.14
N GLY A 53 -7.54 -7.31 -11.85
CA GLY A 53 -6.07 -7.28 -11.90
C GLY A 53 -5.50 -6.87 -13.26
N VAL A 54 -6.11 -7.31 -14.36
CA VAL A 54 -5.68 -6.95 -15.74
C VAL A 54 -5.85 -5.44 -15.99
N GLU A 55 -7.01 -4.88 -15.63
CA GLU A 55 -7.27 -3.45 -15.79
C GLU A 55 -6.33 -2.59 -14.93
N LEU A 56 -6.02 -3.05 -13.70
CA LEU A 56 -5.05 -2.39 -12.84
C LEU A 56 -3.65 -2.42 -13.45
N VAL A 57 -3.21 -3.55 -14.00
CA VAL A 57 -1.92 -3.68 -14.71
C VAL A 57 -1.83 -2.69 -15.86
N GLU A 58 -2.86 -2.57 -16.70
CA GLU A 58 -2.90 -1.61 -17.81
C GLU A 58 -2.81 -0.15 -17.32
N LEU A 59 -3.50 0.18 -16.23
CA LEU A 59 -3.44 1.52 -15.62
C LEU A 59 -2.05 1.83 -15.05
N ILE A 60 -1.38 0.85 -14.45
CA ILE A 60 -0.02 1.00 -13.92
C ILE A 60 0.98 1.15 -15.07
N GLN A 61 0.85 0.35 -16.12
CA GLN A 61 1.72 0.42 -17.29
C GLN A 61 1.58 1.76 -18.04
N SER A 62 0.37 2.33 -18.09
CA SER A 62 0.11 3.64 -18.70
C SER A 62 0.47 4.82 -17.79
N ALA A 63 0.85 4.60 -16.53
CA ALA A 63 1.28 5.66 -15.63
C ALA A 63 2.52 6.40 -16.17
N ARG A 64 2.49 7.74 -16.11
CA ARG A 64 3.57 8.60 -16.63
C ARG A 64 4.93 8.30 -15.99
N TYR A 65 4.95 8.03 -14.69
CA TYR A 65 6.15 7.76 -13.91
C TYR A 65 5.82 6.78 -12.77
N ASP A 66 6.87 6.19 -12.21
CA ASP A 66 6.84 5.28 -11.07
C ASP A 66 7.72 5.83 -9.92
N PRO A 67 7.56 5.37 -8.67
CA PRO A 67 6.68 4.28 -8.21
C PRO A 67 5.19 4.62 -8.26
N VAL A 68 4.37 3.60 -8.50
CA VAL A 68 2.91 3.68 -8.62
C VAL A 68 2.25 3.11 -7.37
N ILE A 69 1.34 3.84 -6.75
CA ILE A 69 0.53 3.40 -5.61
C ILE A 69 -0.82 2.89 -6.11
N VAL A 70 -1.23 1.72 -5.63
CA VAL A 70 -2.47 1.03 -6.00
C VAL A 70 -3.17 0.54 -4.74
N MET A 71 -4.48 0.74 -4.67
CA MET A 71 -5.33 0.38 -3.54
C MET A 71 -6.05 -0.94 -3.82
N PHE A 72 -6.22 -1.75 -2.77
CA PHE A 72 -6.96 -3.01 -2.75
C PHE A 72 -7.74 -3.10 -1.43
N ASP A 73 -9.00 -3.51 -1.50
CA ASP A 73 -9.96 -3.51 -0.38
C ASP A 73 -11.13 -4.42 -0.74
N ASP A 74 -11.53 -5.31 0.18
CA ASP A 74 -12.58 -6.34 0.01
C ASP A 74 -13.84 -6.09 0.87
N ASN A 75 -13.95 -4.94 1.57
CA ASN A 75 -15.10 -4.58 2.43
C ASN A 75 -15.41 -5.55 3.58
N GLY A 76 -14.44 -6.38 4.00
CA GLY A 76 -14.66 -7.42 4.99
C GLY A 76 -15.65 -8.52 4.59
N ASP A 77 -16.03 -8.63 3.31
CA ASP A 77 -16.89 -9.72 2.82
C ASP A 77 -16.04 -10.85 2.26
N ALA A 78 -15.90 -11.94 3.03
CA ALA A 78 -15.12 -13.11 2.64
C ALA A 78 -15.61 -13.80 1.34
N SER A 79 -16.83 -13.51 0.88
CA SER A 79 -17.32 -13.99 -0.43
C SER A 79 -16.78 -13.18 -1.61
N GLN A 80 -16.22 -11.99 -1.36
CA GLN A 80 -15.72 -11.05 -2.34
C GLN A 80 -14.18 -11.08 -2.41
N SER A 81 -13.62 -12.20 -2.86
CA SER A 81 -12.16 -12.33 -3.11
C SER A 81 -11.67 -11.54 -4.33
N HIS A 82 -12.37 -10.49 -4.76
CA HIS A 82 -12.06 -9.79 -5.99
C HIS A 82 -10.78 -8.96 -5.87
N ALA A 83 -10.58 -8.24 -4.77
CA ALA A 83 -9.34 -7.48 -4.58
C ALA A 83 -8.16 -8.41 -4.33
N GLU A 84 -8.36 -9.50 -3.57
CA GLU A 84 -7.35 -10.56 -3.43
C GLU A 84 -6.92 -11.15 -4.78
N GLN A 85 -7.88 -11.52 -5.65
CA GLN A 85 -7.58 -12.02 -7.00
C GLN A 85 -6.83 -10.98 -7.84
N ALA A 86 -7.27 -9.72 -7.80
CA ALA A 86 -6.62 -8.63 -8.51
C ALA A 86 -5.19 -8.38 -8.00
N LEU A 87 -4.98 -8.48 -6.69
CA LEU A 87 -3.69 -8.34 -6.03
C LEU A 87 -2.75 -9.51 -6.39
N SER A 88 -3.28 -10.74 -6.42
CA SER A 88 -2.53 -11.93 -6.88
C SER A 88 -2.00 -11.77 -8.30
N VAL A 89 -2.85 -11.27 -9.23
CA VAL A 89 -2.44 -10.97 -10.60
C VAL A 89 -1.28 -9.98 -10.59
N LEU A 90 -1.37 -8.91 -9.79
CA LEU A 90 -0.34 -7.88 -9.71
C LEU A 90 0.98 -8.38 -9.10
N LEU A 91 0.93 -9.15 -8.00
CA LEU A 91 2.08 -9.72 -7.32
C LEU A 91 2.85 -10.73 -8.16
N THR A 92 2.17 -11.41 -9.10
CA THR A 92 2.76 -12.42 -9.98
C THR A 92 3.07 -11.90 -11.39
N HIS A 93 2.67 -10.66 -11.72
CA HIS A 93 2.83 -10.13 -13.08
C HIS A 93 4.31 -9.84 -13.38
N PRO A 94 4.88 -10.35 -14.50
CA PRO A 94 6.31 -10.24 -14.79
C PRO A 94 6.80 -8.80 -15.01
N GLN A 95 5.90 -7.89 -15.41
CA GLN A 95 6.21 -6.47 -15.60
C GLN A 95 5.93 -5.59 -14.37
N MET A 96 5.46 -6.17 -13.26
CA MET A 96 5.27 -5.45 -12.00
C MET A 96 6.42 -5.78 -11.05
N ASP A 97 6.99 -4.76 -10.43
CA ASP A 97 7.99 -4.86 -9.38
C ASP A 97 7.36 -4.29 -8.10
N VAL A 98 6.73 -5.15 -7.30
CA VAL A 98 6.11 -4.73 -6.05
C VAL A 98 7.21 -4.51 -5.01
N ILE A 99 7.55 -3.25 -4.79
CA ILE A 99 8.66 -2.84 -3.92
C ILE A 99 8.28 -2.78 -2.44
N GLY A 100 6.99 -2.91 -2.12
CA GLY A 100 6.48 -3.02 -0.77
C GLY A 100 4.97 -2.82 -0.65
N VAL A 101 4.44 -3.12 0.53
CA VAL A 101 3.02 -3.02 0.88
C VAL A 101 2.85 -2.10 2.09
N VAL A 102 1.81 -1.27 2.07
CA VAL A 102 1.23 -0.65 3.25
C VAL A 102 0.02 -1.47 3.67
N ALA A 103 0.17 -2.27 4.73
CA ALA A 103 -0.89 -3.11 5.28
C ALA A 103 -1.69 -2.31 6.32
N VAL A 104 -2.99 -2.22 6.13
CA VAL A 104 -3.90 -1.36 6.91
C VAL A 104 -4.67 -2.22 7.90
N ALA A 105 -4.62 -1.84 9.17
CA ALA A 105 -5.36 -2.53 10.21
C ALA A 105 -6.85 -2.19 10.12
N SER A 106 -7.70 -3.22 10.15
CA SER A 106 -9.16 -3.08 10.16
C SER A 106 -9.78 -3.99 11.23
N HIS A 107 -11.05 -3.73 11.56
CA HIS A 107 -11.80 -4.56 12.52
C HIS A 107 -12.56 -5.65 11.76
N THR A 108 -11.87 -6.74 11.49
CA THR A 108 -12.48 -7.91 10.82
C THR A 108 -12.43 -9.09 11.77
N GLU A 109 -13.61 -9.55 12.20
CA GLU A 109 -13.72 -10.77 13.00
C GLU A 109 -13.25 -11.98 12.20
N GLY A 110 -12.32 -12.76 12.76
CA GLY A 110 -11.82 -13.99 12.13
C GLY A 110 -10.68 -13.78 11.12
N ALA A 111 -10.17 -12.56 10.93
CA ALA A 111 -8.97 -12.34 10.12
C ALA A 111 -7.75 -13.04 10.75
N VAL A 112 -6.95 -13.72 9.92
CA VAL A 112 -5.70 -14.35 10.36
C VAL A 112 -4.63 -13.27 10.57
N GLY A 113 -4.63 -12.27 9.70
CA GLY A 113 -3.66 -11.19 9.65
C GLY A 113 -2.42 -11.55 8.84
N THR A 114 -1.51 -10.59 8.73
CA THR A 114 -0.23 -10.75 8.05
C THR A 114 0.93 -10.29 8.93
N PRO A 115 2.10 -10.95 8.90
CA PRO A 115 3.28 -10.42 9.54
C PRO A 115 3.74 -9.12 8.87
N VAL A 116 3.99 -8.08 9.66
CA VAL A 116 4.62 -6.83 9.19
C VAL A 116 6.09 -6.79 9.60
N ASP A 117 6.93 -6.13 8.78
CA ASP A 117 8.33 -5.89 9.15
C ASP A 117 8.46 -4.82 10.23
N PHE A 118 7.58 -3.82 10.18
CA PHE A 118 7.43 -2.74 11.15
C PHE A 118 6.13 -2.00 10.86
N SER A 119 5.70 -1.14 11.80
CA SER A 119 4.55 -0.26 11.60
C SER A 119 4.92 1.20 11.81
N ILE A 120 4.08 2.09 11.28
CA ILE A 120 4.07 3.51 11.64
C ILE A 120 2.84 3.75 12.51
N THR A 121 3.07 4.17 13.76
CA THR A 121 2.00 4.48 14.70
C THR A 121 1.25 5.75 14.27
N ALA A 122 0.08 5.98 14.85
CA ALA A 122 -0.65 7.23 14.65
C ALA A 122 0.11 8.47 15.16
N GLY A 123 1.14 8.28 16.02
CA GLY A 123 2.10 9.32 16.41
C GLY A 123 3.21 9.58 15.38
N GLY A 124 3.28 8.81 14.28
CA GLY A 124 4.33 8.89 13.27
C GLY A 124 5.62 8.17 13.65
N GLN A 125 5.59 7.32 14.68
CA GLN A 125 6.77 6.60 15.15
C GLN A 125 6.87 5.23 14.48
N LEU A 126 8.10 4.81 14.15
CA LEU A 126 8.37 3.46 13.69
C LEU A 126 8.43 2.51 14.89
N VAL A 127 7.66 1.43 14.85
CA VAL A 127 7.66 0.36 15.86
C VAL A 127 7.86 -1.00 15.19
N GLN A 128 8.48 -1.96 15.89
CA GLN A 128 8.74 -3.32 15.38
C GLN A 128 7.52 -4.26 15.51
N THR A 129 6.42 -3.75 16.06
CA THR A 129 5.18 -4.48 16.25
C THR A 129 4.14 -4.04 15.23
N ALA A 130 3.05 -4.80 15.14
CA ALA A 130 1.85 -4.37 14.45
C ALA A 130 1.19 -3.18 15.20
N VAL A 131 0.21 -2.57 14.55
CA VAL A 131 -0.68 -1.55 15.14
C VAL A 131 -2.13 -1.98 14.96
N ASP A 132 -3.00 -1.49 15.83
CA ASP A 132 -4.44 -1.56 15.63
C ASP A 132 -4.92 -0.50 14.63
N LYS A 133 -6.24 -0.47 14.39
CA LYS A 133 -6.82 0.49 13.44
C LYS A 133 -6.71 1.95 13.89
N GLU A 134 -6.54 2.22 15.18
CA GLU A 134 -6.31 3.57 15.69
C GLU A 134 -4.84 3.98 15.55
N GLY A 135 -3.99 3.05 15.08
CA GLY A 135 -2.55 3.20 14.88
C GLY A 135 -1.77 3.10 16.18
N GLU A 136 -2.34 2.46 17.21
CA GLU A 136 -1.67 2.20 18.47
C GLU A 136 -0.98 0.83 18.44
N PRO A 137 0.26 0.69 18.97
CA PRO A 137 0.99 -0.57 18.93
C PRO A 137 0.26 -1.70 19.65
N VAL A 138 0.25 -2.89 19.04
CA VAL A 138 -0.24 -4.12 19.67
C VAL A 138 0.91 -5.06 20.02
N ALA A 139 0.66 -6.06 20.85
CA ALA A 139 1.63 -7.10 21.13
C ALA A 139 1.81 -7.99 19.89
N GLY A 140 3.05 -8.17 19.43
CA GLY A 140 3.39 -9.01 18.27
C GLY A 140 3.48 -8.22 16.96
N TYR A 141 3.69 -8.94 15.87
CA TYR A 141 3.94 -8.39 14.53
C TYR A 141 2.88 -8.80 13.50
N ILE A 142 1.81 -9.47 13.94
CA ILE A 142 0.69 -9.81 13.08
C ILE A 142 -0.29 -8.65 13.07
N LEU A 143 -0.53 -8.08 11.89
CA LEU A 143 -1.51 -7.04 11.66
C LEU A 143 -2.78 -7.67 11.09
N CYS A 144 -3.92 -7.43 11.73
CA CYS A 144 -5.21 -7.93 11.29
C CYS A 144 -5.90 -6.91 10.38
N GLY A 145 -6.39 -7.39 9.23
CA GLY A 145 -7.14 -6.60 8.26
C GLY A 145 -7.95 -7.53 7.34
N ASP A 146 -8.85 -6.96 6.55
CA ASP A 146 -9.75 -7.68 5.63
C ASP A 146 -9.10 -8.11 4.32
N THR A 147 -8.09 -7.38 3.83
CA THR A 147 -7.40 -7.69 2.55
C THR A 147 -5.94 -8.10 2.76
N VAL A 148 -5.49 -8.29 4.00
CA VAL A 148 -4.06 -8.53 4.31
C VAL A 148 -3.67 -10.01 4.30
N ASP A 149 -4.62 -10.93 4.47
CA ASP A 149 -4.33 -12.38 4.63
C ASP A 149 -3.65 -12.97 3.39
N ILE A 150 -4.01 -12.51 2.19
CA ILE A 150 -3.35 -12.95 0.95
C ILE A 150 -1.85 -12.66 0.90
N LEU A 151 -1.37 -11.64 1.63
CA LEU A 151 0.03 -11.18 1.57
C LEU A 151 1.00 -12.24 2.08
N GLU A 152 0.60 -13.08 3.04
CA GLU A 152 1.45 -14.14 3.61
C GLU A 152 1.89 -15.18 2.55
N ARG A 153 1.14 -15.30 1.45
CA ARG A 153 1.40 -16.27 0.37
C ARG A 153 2.53 -15.83 -0.57
N TYR A 154 3.02 -14.60 -0.44
CA TYR A 154 3.96 -14.00 -1.38
C TYR A 154 5.20 -13.47 -0.66
N SER A 155 6.35 -13.58 -1.32
CA SER A 155 7.57 -12.93 -0.86
C SER A 155 7.53 -11.45 -1.24
N ILE A 156 7.23 -10.61 -0.26
CA ILE A 156 7.11 -9.15 -0.42
C ILE A 156 8.35 -8.50 0.20
N PRO A 157 9.05 -7.56 -0.48
CA PRO A 157 10.30 -7.00 0.03
C PRO A 157 10.18 -6.26 1.38
N VAL A 158 9.04 -5.63 1.62
CA VAL A 158 8.73 -4.98 2.89
C VAL A 158 7.21 -4.80 3.04
N ILE A 159 6.69 -5.10 4.21
CA ILE A 159 5.30 -4.86 4.63
C ILE A 159 5.32 -3.88 5.81
N VAL A 160 4.69 -2.73 5.61
CA VAL A 160 4.59 -1.67 6.62
C VAL A 160 3.17 -1.62 7.16
N GLY A 161 3.01 -1.86 8.45
CA GLY A 161 1.72 -1.74 9.13
C GLY A 161 1.32 -0.30 9.41
N VAL A 162 0.04 0.03 9.25
CA VAL A 162 -0.55 1.32 9.62
C VAL A 162 -1.97 1.11 10.16
N GLY A 163 -2.45 2.07 10.96
CA GLY A 163 -3.86 2.17 11.30
C GLY A 163 -4.71 2.64 10.11
N ASP A 164 -5.99 2.89 10.37
CA ASP A 164 -7.01 3.25 9.39
C ASP A 164 -6.65 4.57 8.66
N ILE A 165 -6.36 4.46 7.36
CA ILE A 165 -5.72 5.53 6.58
C ILE A 165 -6.63 6.76 6.49
N GLY A 166 -6.04 7.93 6.68
CA GLY A 166 -6.79 9.19 6.66
C GLY A 166 -7.69 9.43 7.90
N LYS A 167 -7.86 8.43 8.78
CA LYS A 167 -8.66 8.51 10.02
C LYS A 167 -7.75 8.71 11.23
N MET A 168 -7.37 7.64 11.95
CA MET A 168 -6.52 7.65 13.16
C MET A 168 -6.73 8.90 14.05
N ASN A 169 -7.98 9.20 14.42
CA ASN A 169 -8.36 10.41 15.18
C ASN A 169 -7.87 11.74 14.58
N GLY A 170 -7.92 11.85 13.26
CA GLY A 170 -7.46 12.99 12.47
C GLY A 170 -5.93 13.08 12.34
N ARG A 171 -5.16 12.14 12.90
CA ARG A 171 -3.68 12.21 12.84
C ARG A 171 -3.15 11.99 11.41
N ASP A 172 -3.86 11.22 10.58
CA ASP A 172 -3.51 11.01 9.16
C ASP A 172 -4.39 11.80 8.16
N ALA A 173 -5.16 12.77 8.65
CA ALA A 173 -6.11 13.51 7.82
C ALA A 173 -5.45 14.12 6.56
N PRO A 174 -6.10 14.04 5.37
CA PRO A 174 -5.58 14.63 4.13
C PRO A 174 -5.23 16.12 4.24
N GLU A 175 -5.99 16.87 5.02
CA GLU A 175 -5.81 18.30 5.29
C GLU A 175 -4.48 18.59 6.02
N ARG A 176 -3.99 17.62 6.78
CA ARG A 176 -2.67 17.65 7.45
C ARG A 176 -1.56 17.07 6.59
N GLY A 177 -1.90 16.65 5.38
CA GLY A 177 -0.97 16.07 4.43
C GLY A 177 -0.71 14.58 4.61
N SER A 178 -1.55 13.89 5.39
CA SER A 178 -1.45 12.45 5.66
C SER A 178 -0.05 12.02 6.09
N PRO A 179 0.41 12.51 7.26
CA PRO A 179 1.77 12.26 7.75
C PRO A 179 2.10 10.78 7.95
N ILE A 180 1.12 9.94 8.32
CA ILE A 180 1.35 8.51 8.59
C ILE A 180 1.48 7.76 7.27
N SER A 181 0.53 7.95 6.35
CA SER A 181 0.60 7.40 4.99
C SER A 181 1.87 7.84 4.26
N THR A 182 2.23 9.12 4.39
CA THR A 182 3.47 9.67 3.81
C THR A 182 4.69 8.98 4.40
N ALA A 183 4.76 8.81 5.73
CA ALA A 183 5.88 8.15 6.39
C ALA A 183 6.02 6.67 5.98
N ALA A 184 4.90 5.94 5.89
CA ALA A 184 4.89 4.54 5.45
C ALA A 184 5.42 4.40 4.02
N ILE A 185 4.90 5.19 3.08
CA ILE A 185 5.37 5.19 1.68
C ILE A 185 6.86 5.59 1.61
N GLN A 186 7.29 6.60 2.36
CA GLN A 186 8.71 6.97 2.42
C GLN A 186 9.60 5.85 2.96
N ALA A 187 9.12 5.07 3.94
CA ALA A 187 9.87 3.95 4.51
C ALA A 187 10.07 2.83 3.47
N ILE A 188 9.07 2.54 2.64
CA ILE A 188 9.16 1.59 1.51
C ILE A 188 10.17 2.11 0.48
N LEU A 189 10.02 3.37 0.05
CA LEU A 189 10.90 3.99 -0.95
C LEU A 189 12.38 4.01 -0.53
N LYS A 190 12.66 4.17 0.77
CA LYS A 190 14.03 4.15 1.29
C LYS A 190 14.65 2.76 1.21
N ARG A 191 13.88 1.71 1.52
CA ARG A 191 14.36 0.32 1.47
C ARG A 191 14.54 -0.19 0.05
N GLY A 192 13.66 0.19 -0.87
CA GLY A 192 13.84 -0.11 -2.29
C GLY A 192 15.14 0.45 -2.88
N LYS A 193 15.70 1.54 -2.32
CA LYS A 193 16.98 2.11 -2.78
C LYS A 193 18.21 1.31 -2.31
N VAL A 194 18.13 0.59 -1.20
CA VAL A 194 19.28 -0.16 -0.65
C VAL A 194 19.58 -1.37 -1.54
N GLY A 195 18.57 -2.12 -1.98
CA GLY A 195 18.76 -3.26 -2.90
C GLY A 195 19.28 -2.89 -4.30
N LEU A 196 19.02 -1.65 -4.75
CA LEU A 196 19.53 -1.12 -6.03
C LEU A 196 21.03 -0.76 -5.99
N GLN A 197 21.61 -0.58 -4.81
CA GLN A 197 23.05 -0.29 -4.65
C GLN A 197 23.91 -1.55 -4.54
N GLU A 198 23.34 -2.68 -4.14
CA GLU A 198 24.05 -3.98 -4.06
C GLU A 198 24.13 -4.71 -5.40
N SER A 199 23.45 -4.20 -6.43
CA SER A 199 23.40 -4.79 -7.78
C SER A 199 24.30 -4.07 -8.80
N ARG A 200 25.37 -3.41 -8.36
CA ARG A 200 26.34 -2.71 -9.24
C ARG A 200 27.76 -3.21 -9.07
#